data_AF-A0A2T6F2I2-F1
#
_entry.id   AF-A0A2T6F2I2-F1
#
_cell.length_a   1.000
_cell.length_b   1.000
_cell.length_c   1.000
_cell.angle_alpha   90.00
_cell.angle_beta   90.00
_cell.angle_gamma   90.00
#
_symmetry.space_group_name_H-M   'P 1'
#
loop_
_entity.id
_entity.type
_entity.pdbx_description
1 polymer ?
#
loop_
_entity_poly.entity_id
_entity_poly.type
_entity_poly.pdbx_seq_one_letter_code
_entity_poly.pdbx_strand_id
1 'polypeptide(L)'
;MPEICLIQPAGEPLHLSEVKNDRRVDDDADDAKIRSLISAARQAVESKTRQQLLHARWKLVLDTFPMAGWGAMSPFRASVSIPAYAIQLPHSPVVDVISIQYIDMSGELQTMPQSDYVVNSALMPAIITPAFGKVWPIPLPQIGSVIVIYDAGYASPITTAFASEPTQFKVSGPVTWTVGARVNFYNSGGLLPAPLDADTAYLVASAANGAYTLMDIDGNPIALTSDGTGRSFIGVVPDGIRSWMLLRIGSLYENREEVAVGQRIVVLELPFVDGLLDPYIASTY
;
A
#
# COMPACT_ATOMS: atom_id res chain seq x y z
N MET A 1 7.71 -15.89 -4.91
CA MET A 1 7.02 -15.74 -6.22
C MET A 1 7.67 -14.57 -6.96
N PRO A 2 7.95 -14.66 -8.27
CA PRO A 2 8.58 -13.57 -9.00
C PRO A 2 7.58 -12.42 -9.19
N GLU A 3 7.84 -11.31 -8.52
CA GLU A 3 7.07 -10.08 -8.61
C GLU A 3 7.95 -8.92 -9.07
N ILE A 4 7.36 -8.03 -9.86
CA ILE A 4 8.05 -6.88 -10.43
C ILE A 4 7.21 -5.64 -10.16
N CYS A 5 7.79 -4.64 -9.51
CA CYS A 5 7.15 -3.34 -9.37
C CYS A 5 7.17 -2.62 -10.72
N LEU A 6 6.00 -2.41 -11.32
CA LEU A 6 5.84 -1.69 -12.59
C LEU A 6 5.84 -0.18 -12.39
N ILE A 7 5.19 0.29 -11.33
CA ILE A 7 5.10 1.72 -11.00
C ILE A 7 5.49 1.86 -9.53
N GLN A 8 6.59 2.57 -9.30
CA GLN A 8 7.08 2.87 -7.97
C GLN A 8 6.10 3.79 -7.21
N PRO A 9 6.03 3.68 -5.88
CA PRO A 9 5.23 4.61 -5.09
C PRO A 9 5.71 6.05 -5.26
N ALA A 10 4.76 6.98 -5.33
CA ALA A 10 5.04 8.40 -5.47
C ALA A 10 5.47 8.99 -4.11
N GLY A 11 6.77 8.93 -3.80
CA GLY A 11 7.34 9.55 -2.60
C GLY A 11 7.48 8.60 -1.41
N GLU A 12 7.44 9.16 -0.20
CA GLU A 12 7.69 8.46 1.06
C GLU A 12 6.55 8.75 2.04
N PRO A 13 6.17 7.77 2.90
CA PRO A 13 5.02 7.90 3.81
C PRO A 13 5.24 8.91 4.94
N LEU A 14 6.51 9.19 5.27
CA LEU A 14 6.91 10.20 6.25
C LEU A 14 7.65 11.35 5.56
N HIS A 15 7.31 12.58 5.95
CA HIS A 15 7.98 13.78 5.54
C HIS A 15 9.15 14.10 6.47
N LEU A 16 10.17 14.76 5.92
CA LEU A 16 11.42 15.06 6.62
C LEU A 16 11.20 15.93 7.87
N SER A 17 10.27 16.90 7.83
CA SER A 17 9.97 17.74 9.00
C SER A 17 9.36 16.95 10.17
N GLU A 18 8.58 15.89 9.91
CA GLU A 18 8.04 15.05 10.98
C GLU A 18 9.17 14.30 11.70
N VAL A 19 10.09 13.72 10.92
CA VAL A 19 11.24 13.01 11.47
C VAL A 19 12.18 13.97 12.21
N LYS A 20 12.39 15.18 11.69
CA LYS A 20 13.17 16.22 12.38
C LYS A 20 12.56 16.62 13.71
N ASN A 21 11.25 16.83 13.76
CA ASN A 21 10.54 17.14 15.00
C ASN A 21 10.67 16.01 16.03
N ASP A 22 10.52 14.75 15.59
CA ASP A 22 10.64 13.56 16.44
C ASP A 22 12.08 13.33 16.95
N ARG A 23 13.09 13.73 16.16
CA ARG A 23 14.51 13.69 16.53
C ARG A 23 15.02 14.95 17.20
N ARG A 24 14.22 16.02 17.26
CA ARG A 24 14.63 17.35 17.74
C ARG A 24 15.87 17.88 16.99
N VAL A 25 15.90 17.67 15.69
CA VAL A 25 16.97 18.15 14.80
C VAL A 25 16.46 19.38 14.07
N ASP A 26 17.08 20.53 14.36
CA ASP A 26 16.67 21.83 13.79
C ASP A 26 17.51 22.24 12.57
N ASP A 27 18.69 21.65 12.38
CA ASP A 27 19.59 21.98 11.27
C ASP A 27 19.29 21.19 9.99
N ASP A 28 19.77 21.71 8.85
CA ASP A 28 19.55 21.11 7.53
C ASP A 28 20.73 20.24 7.06
N ALA A 29 21.80 20.10 7.86
CA ALA A 29 23.00 19.37 7.44
C ALA A 29 22.71 17.86 7.32
N ASP A 30 21.85 17.34 8.19
CA ASP A 30 21.46 15.93 8.21
C ASP A 30 20.27 15.57 7.32
N ASP A 31 19.71 16.53 6.58
CA ASP A 31 18.52 16.31 5.75
C ASP A 31 18.71 15.17 4.74
N ALA A 32 19.88 15.10 4.10
CA ALA A 32 20.20 14.06 3.13
C ALA A 32 20.27 12.67 3.79
N LYS A 33 20.85 12.59 4.99
CA LYS A 33 20.94 11.36 5.77
C LYS A 33 19.54 10.91 6.21
N ILE A 34 18.72 11.81 6.73
CA ILE A 34 17.36 11.53 7.17
C ILE A 34 16.51 11.00 6.00
N ARG A 35 16.58 11.58 4.81
CA ARG A 35 15.87 11.06 3.63
C ARG A 35 16.26 9.62 3.30
N SER A 36 17.55 9.30 3.33
CA SER A 36 18.03 7.93 3.10
C SER A 36 17.52 6.95 4.15
N LEU A 37 17.50 7.37 5.43
CA LEU A 37 16.98 6.54 6.53
C LEU A 37 15.47 6.29 6.41
N ILE A 38 14.69 7.28 5.96
CA ILE A 38 13.25 7.11 5.71
C ILE A 38 13.02 6.02 4.65
N SER A 39 13.73 6.09 3.51
CA SER A 39 13.63 5.09 2.45
C SER A 39 14.06 3.70 2.92
N ALA A 40 15.11 3.60 3.73
CA ALA A 40 15.57 2.34 4.31
C ALA A 40 14.55 1.75 5.30
N ALA A 41 13.97 2.60 6.17
CA ALA A 41 12.94 2.18 7.12
C ALA A 41 11.68 1.68 6.40
N ARG A 42 11.23 2.36 5.34
CA ARG A 42 10.13 1.89 4.49
C ARG A 42 10.42 0.49 3.94
N GLN A 43 11.57 0.31 3.28
CA GLN A 43 11.93 -0.98 2.69
C GLN A 43 11.98 -2.10 3.74
N ALA A 44 12.45 -1.79 4.96
CA ALA A 44 12.46 -2.74 6.06
C ALA A 44 11.04 -3.13 6.52
N VAL A 45 10.11 -2.17 6.66
CA VAL A 45 8.71 -2.46 6.96
C VAL A 45 8.10 -3.32 5.87
N GLU A 46 8.17 -2.87 4.62
CA GLU A 46 7.50 -3.53 3.48
C GLU A 46 8.05 -4.95 3.27
N SER A 47 9.34 -5.19 3.54
CA SER A 47 9.92 -6.52 3.50
C SER A 47 9.45 -7.42 4.65
N LYS A 48 9.25 -6.88 5.85
CA LYS A 48 8.84 -7.66 7.03
C LYS A 48 7.35 -8.00 7.00
N THR A 49 6.50 -7.01 6.73
CA THR A 49 5.04 -7.18 6.78
C THR A 49 4.47 -7.72 5.49
N ARG A 50 5.23 -7.63 4.39
CA ARG A 50 4.76 -7.80 3.01
C ARG A 50 3.63 -6.82 2.66
N GLN A 51 3.47 -5.77 3.47
CA GLN A 51 2.51 -4.72 3.17
C GLN A 51 3.16 -3.58 2.39
N GLN A 52 2.40 -2.96 1.51
CA GLN A 52 2.81 -1.81 0.72
C GLN A 52 2.29 -0.53 1.41
N LEU A 53 3.14 0.46 1.68
CA LEU A 53 2.71 1.66 2.43
C LEU A 53 2.02 2.66 1.51
N LEU A 54 2.72 3.08 0.46
CA LEU A 54 2.17 3.95 -0.58
C LEU A 54 1.78 3.16 -1.81
N HIS A 55 0.74 3.60 -2.52
CA HIS A 55 0.22 2.91 -3.70
C HIS A 55 1.30 2.68 -4.76
N ALA A 56 1.51 1.41 -5.10
CA ALA A 56 2.43 0.96 -6.14
C ALA A 56 1.75 -0.10 -7.01
N ARG A 57 2.17 -0.18 -8.27
CA ARG A 57 1.67 -1.17 -9.22
C ARG A 57 2.61 -2.35 -9.31
N TRP A 58 2.08 -3.55 -9.15
CA TRP A 58 2.84 -4.79 -9.16
C TRP A 58 2.39 -5.71 -10.29
N LYS A 59 3.37 -6.42 -10.84
CA LYS A 59 3.19 -7.52 -11.78
C LYS A 59 3.65 -8.81 -11.10
N LEU A 60 2.71 -9.70 -10.84
CA LEU A 60 2.97 -11.07 -10.40
C LEU A 60 3.03 -11.98 -11.62
N VAL A 61 4.08 -12.78 -11.72
CA VAL A 61 4.25 -13.76 -12.79
C VAL A 61 4.18 -15.16 -12.19
N LEU A 62 3.35 -16.01 -12.76
CA LEU A 62 3.15 -17.41 -12.36
C LEU A 62 3.29 -18.31 -13.59
N ASP A 63 3.80 -19.52 -13.39
CA ASP A 63 3.94 -20.50 -14.48
C ASP A 63 2.60 -21.16 -14.82
N THR A 64 1.71 -21.29 -13.83
CA THR A 64 0.39 -21.90 -14.01
C THR A 64 -0.60 -21.32 -13.01
N PHE A 65 -1.89 -21.45 -13.32
CA PHE A 65 -2.94 -21.21 -12.34
C PHE A 65 -2.91 -22.29 -11.27
N PRO A 66 -3.06 -21.93 -9.98
CA PRO A 66 -3.19 -22.92 -8.92
C PRO A 66 -4.44 -23.76 -9.18
N MET A 67 -4.24 -25.06 -9.41
CA MET A 67 -5.33 -26.02 -9.57
C MET A 67 -5.61 -26.70 -8.24
N ALA A 68 -6.89 -27.00 -8.01
CA ALA A 68 -7.29 -27.83 -6.89
C ALA A 68 -6.72 -29.25 -7.13
N GLY A 69 -5.66 -29.61 -6.39
CA GLY A 69 -5.14 -30.97 -6.40
C GLY A 69 -6.21 -31.98 -5.97
N TRP A 70 -6.04 -33.26 -6.32
CA TRP A 70 -6.92 -34.32 -5.80
C TRP A 70 -6.86 -34.33 -4.27
N GLY A 71 -7.97 -34.04 -3.60
CA GLY A 71 -8.03 -33.86 -2.15
C GLY A 71 -7.89 -32.42 -1.67
N ALA A 72 -7.93 -31.43 -2.56
CA ALA A 72 -8.04 -30.03 -2.19
C ALA A 72 -9.21 -29.81 -1.22
N MET A 73 -8.90 -29.20 -0.09
CA MET A 73 -9.81 -29.02 1.02
C MET A 73 -11.03 -28.21 0.57
N SER A 74 -12.24 -28.73 0.81
CA SER A 74 -13.46 -27.96 0.53
C SER A 74 -13.45 -26.62 1.29
N PRO A 75 -13.94 -25.53 0.68
CA PRO A 75 -13.89 -24.18 1.24
C PRO A 75 -14.75 -23.94 2.50
N PHE A 76 -15.27 -25.00 3.14
CA PHE A 76 -16.19 -24.95 4.28
C PHE A 76 -15.61 -25.51 5.59
N ARG A 77 -14.29 -25.63 5.72
CA ARG A 77 -13.65 -26.18 6.94
C ARG A 77 -13.42 -25.15 8.04
N ALA A 78 -13.37 -23.87 7.71
CA ALA A 78 -13.12 -22.78 8.66
C ALA A 78 -13.89 -21.53 8.25
N SER A 79 -14.08 -20.60 9.18
CA SER A 79 -14.70 -19.29 8.92
C SER A 79 -13.93 -18.48 7.88
N VAL A 80 -12.61 -18.70 7.77
CA VAL A 80 -11.74 -18.21 6.71
C VAL A 80 -10.94 -19.40 6.20
N SER A 81 -11.20 -19.83 4.96
CA SER A 81 -10.48 -20.93 4.31
C SER A 81 -9.83 -20.40 3.04
N ILE A 82 -8.54 -20.69 2.85
CA ILE A 82 -7.82 -20.36 1.62
C ILE A 82 -7.99 -21.57 0.68
N PRO A 83 -8.75 -21.44 -0.42
CA PRO A 83 -8.94 -22.54 -1.34
C PRO A 83 -7.61 -22.88 -2.03
N ALA A 84 -7.35 -24.18 -2.27
CA ALA A 84 -6.10 -24.61 -2.93
C ALA A 84 -5.95 -24.07 -4.37
N TYR A 85 -7.05 -23.65 -4.99
CA TYR A 85 -7.09 -23.02 -6.31
C TYR A 85 -6.99 -21.49 -6.26
N ALA A 86 -6.74 -20.88 -5.10
CA ALA A 86 -6.66 -19.44 -4.98
C ALA A 86 -5.25 -18.93 -5.31
N ILE A 87 -5.18 -17.82 -6.05
CA ILE A 87 -3.94 -17.07 -6.24
C ILE A 87 -3.77 -16.15 -5.03
N GLN A 88 -2.66 -16.29 -4.30
CA GLN A 88 -2.31 -15.38 -3.23
C GLN A 88 -1.48 -14.21 -3.78
N LEU A 89 -1.92 -12.99 -3.51
CA LEU A 89 -1.17 -11.78 -3.87
C LEU A 89 -0.13 -11.49 -2.78
N PRO A 90 1.17 -11.41 -3.12
CA PRO A 90 2.21 -11.30 -2.10
C PRO A 90 2.18 -9.98 -1.33
N HIS A 91 1.80 -8.87 -1.98
CA HIS A 91 1.67 -7.56 -1.35
C HIS A 91 0.23 -7.24 -0.95
N SER A 92 0.07 -6.58 0.21
CA SER A 92 -1.23 -6.14 0.75
C SER A 92 -1.12 -4.75 1.38
N PRO A 93 -2.20 -4.00 1.65
CA PRO A 93 -3.55 -4.24 1.18
C PRO A 93 -3.64 -4.06 -0.34
N VAL A 94 -4.46 -4.88 -0.99
CA VAL A 94 -4.73 -4.78 -2.42
C VAL A 94 -5.90 -3.83 -2.62
N VAL A 95 -5.68 -2.81 -3.45
CA VAL A 95 -6.70 -1.80 -3.75
C VAL A 95 -7.58 -2.30 -4.88
N ASP A 96 -6.96 -2.66 -6.01
CA ASP A 96 -7.66 -3.14 -7.18
C ASP A 96 -6.80 -4.10 -8.02
N VAL A 97 -7.45 -5.02 -8.72
CA VAL A 97 -6.82 -5.92 -9.69
C VAL A 97 -7.14 -5.43 -11.09
N ILE A 98 -6.13 -4.95 -11.79
CA ILE A 98 -6.30 -4.29 -13.10
C ILE A 98 -6.55 -5.33 -14.19
N SER A 99 -5.75 -6.40 -14.21
CA SER A 99 -5.91 -7.45 -15.22
C SER A 99 -5.26 -8.76 -14.79
N ILE A 100 -5.89 -9.85 -15.22
CA ILE A 100 -5.32 -11.20 -15.19
C ILE A 100 -5.17 -11.62 -16.64
N GLN A 101 -3.94 -11.85 -17.05
CA GLN A 101 -3.58 -12.25 -18.41
C GLN A 101 -2.93 -13.63 -18.37
N TYR A 102 -3.17 -14.42 -19.41
CA TYR A 102 -2.55 -15.73 -19.56
C TYR A 102 -2.24 -16.03 -21.02
N ILE A 103 -1.24 -16.87 -21.25
CA ILE A 103 -0.91 -17.37 -22.58
C ILE A 103 -1.74 -18.63 -22.83
N ASP A 104 -2.53 -18.64 -23.90
CA ASP A 104 -3.37 -19.78 -24.26
C ASP A 104 -2.58 -20.88 -25.01
N MET A 105 -3.24 -22.00 -25.35
CA MET A 105 -2.61 -23.13 -26.06
C MET A 105 -2.14 -22.80 -27.49
N SER A 106 -2.61 -21.69 -28.06
CA SER A 106 -2.13 -21.13 -29.33
C SER A 106 -0.90 -20.24 -29.17
N GLY A 107 -0.47 -19.96 -27.92
CA GLY A 107 0.64 -19.05 -27.64
C GLY A 107 0.26 -17.58 -27.65
N GLU A 108 -1.04 -17.25 -27.66
CA GLU A 108 -1.54 -15.87 -27.65
C GLU A 108 -1.87 -15.40 -26.24
N LEU A 109 -1.69 -14.10 -25.99
CA LEU A 109 -1.99 -13.47 -24.71
C LEU A 109 -3.49 -13.16 -24.61
N GLN A 110 -4.18 -13.86 -23.73
CA GLN A 110 -5.60 -13.66 -23.43
C GLN A 110 -5.77 -12.91 -22.10
N THR A 111 -6.79 -12.06 -22.03
CA THR A 111 -7.18 -11.38 -20.78
C THR A 111 -8.44 -12.02 -20.23
N MET A 112 -8.40 -12.43 -18.97
CA MET A 112 -9.56 -12.99 -18.28
C MET A 112 -10.55 -11.87 -17.91
N PRO A 113 -11.85 -12.01 -18.22
CA PRO A 113 -12.85 -11.02 -17.86
C PRO A 113 -12.99 -10.84 -16.34
N GLN A 114 -13.25 -9.60 -15.88
CA GLN A 114 -13.43 -9.29 -14.46
C GLN A 114 -14.64 -10.02 -13.83
N SER A 115 -15.63 -10.43 -14.64
CA SER A 115 -16.77 -11.23 -14.16
C SER A 115 -16.44 -12.68 -13.83
N ASP A 116 -15.31 -13.20 -14.32
CA ASP A 116 -14.96 -14.61 -14.20
C ASP A 116 -14.08 -14.90 -12.97
N TYR A 117 -13.64 -13.87 -12.26
CA TYR A 117 -12.89 -14.00 -11.01
C TYR A 117 -13.47 -13.10 -9.92
N VAL A 118 -13.19 -13.48 -8.68
CA VAL A 118 -13.56 -12.74 -7.47
C VAL A 118 -12.28 -12.48 -6.69
N VAL A 119 -12.12 -11.23 -6.25
CA VAL A 119 -11.01 -10.80 -5.42
C VAL A 119 -11.53 -10.64 -4.00
N ASN A 120 -10.89 -11.34 -3.05
CA ASN A 120 -11.10 -11.10 -1.64
C ASN A 120 -9.92 -10.28 -1.10
N SER A 121 -10.09 -8.96 -1.11
CA SER A 121 -9.12 -7.98 -0.61
C SER A 121 -9.19 -7.77 0.91
N ALA A 122 -10.18 -8.36 1.59
CA ALA A 122 -10.29 -8.30 3.05
C ALA A 122 -9.28 -9.22 3.75
N LEU A 123 -8.75 -10.22 3.04
CA LEU A 123 -7.67 -11.06 3.53
C LEU A 123 -6.32 -10.37 3.33
N MET A 124 -5.41 -10.58 4.28
CA MET A 124 -4.03 -10.13 4.24
C MET A 124 -3.15 -11.37 4.45
N PRO A 125 -2.69 -12.05 3.38
CA PRO A 125 -2.67 -11.61 1.98
C PRO A 125 -3.99 -11.75 1.22
N ALA A 126 -4.22 -10.87 0.25
CA ALA A 126 -5.41 -10.92 -0.60
C ALA A 126 -5.39 -12.15 -1.52
N ILE A 127 -6.57 -12.70 -1.82
CA ILE A 127 -6.71 -13.88 -2.67
C ILE A 127 -7.60 -13.61 -3.87
N ILE A 128 -7.28 -14.26 -4.99
CA ILE A 128 -8.11 -14.29 -6.19
C ILE A 128 -8.57 -15.72 -6.44
N THR A 129 -9.87 -15.87 -6.65
CA THR A 129 -10.49 -17.15 -6.99
C THR A 129 -11.35 -17.01 -8.24
N PRO A 130 -11.59 -18.07 -9.03
CA PRO A 130 -12.63 -18.04 -10.06
C PRO A 130 -13.99 -17.74 -9.43
N ALA A 131 -14.85 -17.07 -10.18
CA ALA A 131 -16.24 -16.86 -9.77
C ALA A 131 -16.99 -18.20 -9.65
N PHE A 132 -18.10 -18.21 -8.91
CA PHE A 132 -18.89 -19.41 -8.72
C PHE A 132 -19.34 -20.01 -10.07
N GLY A 133 -19.09 -21.30 -10.28
CA GLY A 133 -19.38 -21.99 -11.53
C GLY A 133 -18.36 -21.74 -12.66
N LYS A 134 -17.28 -21.01 -12.40
CA LYS A 134 -16.15 -20.81 -13.33
C LYS A 134 -14.93 -21.60 -12.85
N VAL A 135 -14.01 -21.85 -13.79
CA VAL A 135 -12.74 -22.51 -13.53
C VAL A 135 -11.61 -21.68 -14.14
N TRP A 136 -10.38 -21.89 -13.65
CA TRP A 136 -9.22 -21.28 -14.29
C TRP A 136 -9.09 -21.78 -15.73
N PRO A 137 -8.82 -20.89 -16.70
CA PRO A 137 -8.50 -21.31 -18.05
C PRO A 137 -7.19 -22.09 -18.06
N ILE A 138 -7.01 -22.96 -19.05
CA ILE A 138 -5.79 -23.77 -19.19
C ILE A 138 -4.73 -22.91 -19.90
N PRO A 139 -3.65 -22.50 -19.21
CA PRO A 139 -2.58 -21.75 -19.85
C PRO A 139 -1.63 -22.71 -20.57
N LEU A 140 -0.83 -22.18 -21.49
CA LEU A 140 0.28 -22.92 -22.09
C LEU A 140 1.25 -23.39 -20.99
N PRO A 141 1.69 -24.66 -20.97
CA PRO A 141 2.55 -25.19 -19.91
C PRO A 141 4.02 -24.76 -20.12
N GLN A 142 4.29 -23.47 -19.91
CA GLN A 142 5.62 -22.86 -19.97
C GLN A 142 5.83 -21.91 -18.78
N ILE A 143 7.07 -21.49 -18.57
CA ILE A 143 7.39 -20.52 -17.51
C ILE A 143 6.74 -19.16 -17.78
N GLY A 144 6.21 -18.53 -16.73
CA GLY A 144 5.61 -17.21 -16.78
C GLY A 144 4.36 -17.06 -17.66
N SER A 145 3.57 -18.12 -17.83
CA SER A 145 2.35 -18.09 -18.64
C SER A 145 1.21 -17.25 -18.07
N VAL A 146 1.19 -16.98 -16.77
CA VAL A 146 0.13 -16.23 -16.10
C VAL A 146 0.70 -14.94 -15.52
N ILE A 147 0.04 -13.83 -15.81
CA ILE A 147 0.46 -12.49 -15.40
C ILE A 147 -0.72 -11.82 -14.70
N VAL A 148 -0.52 -11.40 -13.45
CA VAL A 148 -1.50 -10.63 -12.68
C VAL A 148 -0.94 -9.24 -12.43
N ILE A 149 -1.66 -8.22 -12.88
CA ILE A 149 -1.33 -6.81 -12.62
C ILE A 149 -2.32 -6.27 -11.61
N TYR A 150 -1.81 -5.77 -10.49
CA TYR A 150 -2.62 -5.26 -9.38
C TYR A 150 -1.97 -4.04 -8.73
N ASP A 151 -2.79 -3.20 -8.12
CA ASP A 151 -2.35 -2.05 -7.34
C ASP A 151 -2.48 -2.39 -5.84
N ALA A 152 -1.43 -2.10 -5.08
CA ALA A 152 -1.38 -2.35 -3.64
C ALA A 152 -0.88 -1.12 -2.88
N GLY A 153 -1.42 -0.92 -1.68
CA GLY A 153 -0.93 0.03 -0.67
C GLY A 153 -2.04 0.72 0.12
N TYR A 154 -1.66 1.54 1.10
CA TYR A 154 -2.60 2.25 1.98
C TYR A 154 -2.98 3.65 1.49
N ALA A 155 -2.01 4.38 0.93
CA ALA A 155 -2.19 5.80 0.65
C ALA A 155 -1.50 6.30 -0.62
N SER A 156 -1.94 7.45 -1.12
CA SER A 156 -1.28 8.18 -2.21
C SER A 156 -1.09 9.65 -1.84
N PRO A 157 0.02 10.29 -2.24
CA PRO A 157 0.21 11.71 -2.02
C PRO A 157 -0.80 12.54 -2.82
N ILE A 158 -1.24 13.64 -2.21
CA ILE A 158 -2.06 14.65 -2.86
C ILE A 158 -1.33 15.97 -2.96
N THR A 159 -1.62 16.70 -4.03
CA THR A 159 -1.17 18.07 -4.23
C THR A 159 -2.39 18.94 -4.49
N THR A 160 -2.53 20.00 -3.73
CA THR A 160 -3.57 21.02 -3.91
C THR A 160 -2.93 22.26 -4.54
N ALA A 161 -3.75 23.06 -5.23
CA ALA A 161 -3.33 24.35 -5.76
C ALA A 161 -4.47 25.36 -5.54
N PHE A 162 -4.74 25.69 -4.28
CA PHE A 162 -5.92 26.50 -3.90
C PHE A 162 -6.02 27.80 -4.70
N ALA A 163 -4.87 28.42 -5.01
CA ALA A 163 -4.81 29.73 -5.64
C ALA A 163 -5.35 29.72 -7.08
N SER A 164 -5.27 28.59 -7.78
CA SER A 164 -5.78 28.43 -9.14
C SER A 164 -7.06 27.60 -9.21
N GLU A 165 -7.18 26.58 -8.37
CA GLU A 165 -8.26 25.59 -8.42
C GLU A 165 -8.68 25.20 -6.98
N PRO A 166 -9.49 26.03 -6.30
CA PRO A 166 -9.79 25.84 -4.88
C PRO A 166 -10.68 24.63 -4.59
N THR A 167 -11.36 24.08 -5.58
CA THR A 167 -12.27 22.93 -5.40
C THR A 167 -11.63 21.59 -5.73
N GLN A 168 -10.41 21.58 -6.26
CA GLN A 168 -9.77 20.39 -6.80
C GLN A 168 -8.45 20.08 -6.09
N PHE A 169 -8.18 18.79 -5.91
CA PHE A 169 -6.87 18.28 -5.55
C PHE A 169 -6.44 17.24 -6.58
N LYS A 170 -5.13 17.13 -6.79
CA LYS A 170 -4.54 16.14 -7.69
C LYS A 170 -3.95 15.02 -6.85
N VAL A 171 -4.21 13.77 -7.23
CA VAL A 171 -3.58 12.62 -6.60
C VAL A 171 -2.45 12.12 -7.49
N SER A 172 -1.27 11.88 -6.91
CA SER A 172 -0.16 11.26 -7.62
C SER A 172 -0.08 9.79 -7.24
N GLY A 173 -0.39 8.89 -8.17
CA GLY A 173 -0.34 7.46 -7.93
C GLY A 173 -1.04 6.64 -9.02
N PRO A 174 -0.93 5.31 -8.97
CA PRO A 174 -1.53 4.42 -9.97
C PRO A 174 -3.04 4.21 -9.77
N VAL A 175 -3.55 4.48 -8.56
CA VAL A 175 -4.94 4.21 -8.16
C VAL A 175 -5.87 5.33 -8.61
N THR A 176 -7.06 4.94 -9.06
CA THR A 176 -8.16 5.86 -9.38
C THR A 176 -9.30 5.66 -8.39
N TRP A 177 -9.81 6.75 -7.81
CA TRP A 177 -10.96 6.69 -6.92
C TRP A 177 -12.26 6.87 -7.69
N THR A 178 -13.25 6.05 -7.40
CA THR A 178 -14.59 6.17 -7.98
C THR A 178 -15.40 7.27 -7.30
N VAL A 179 -16.30 7.90 -8.03
CA VAL A 179 -17.24 8.89 -7.47
C VAL A 179 -18.10 8.22 -6.37
N GLY A 180 -18.25 8.88 -5.23
CA GLY A 180 -18.93 8.37 -4.05
C GLY A 180 -18.09 7.46 -3.15
N ALA A 181 -16.81 7.22 -3.46
CA ALA A 181 -15.92 6.49 -2.56
C ALA A 181 -15.67 7.31 -1.28
N ARG A 182 -15.67 6.62 -0.13
CA ARG A 182 -15.28 7.18 1.16
C ARG A 182 -13.76 7.20 1.26
N VAL A 183 -13.21 8.36 1.60
CA VAL A 183 -11.77 8.60 1.68
C VAL A 183 -11.42 9.38 2.94
N ASN A 184 -10.30 9.01 3.57
CA ASN A 184 -9.73 9.72 4.69
C ASN A 184 -8.39 10.33 4.25
N PHE A 185 -7.94 11.35 4.97
CA PHE A 185 -6.68 12.01 4.70
C PHE A 185 -5.76 11.94 5.92
N TYR A 186 -4.46 11.94 5.70
CA TYR A 186 -3.51 12.26 6.75
C TYR A 186 -2.42 13.16 6.20
N ASN A 187 -1.78 13.90 7.09
CA ASN A 187 -0.62 14.71 6.76
C ASN A 187 0.60 14.17 7.51
N SER A 188 1.75 14.29 6.85
CA SER A 188 3.04 14.10 7.46
C SER A 188 3.83 15.40 7.41
N GLY A 189 4.26 15.86 8.60
CA GLY A 189 5.19 16.98 8.75
C GLY A 189 4.60 18.39 8.60
N GLY A 190 3.28 18.56 8.73
CA GLY A 190 2.62 19.86 8.65
C GLY A 190 1.11 19.79 8.93
N LEU A 191 0.35 20.64 8.25
CA LEU A 191 -1.11 20.72 8.36
C LEU A 191 -1.77 20.27 7.06
N LEU A 192 -2.91 19.59 7.19
CA LEU A 192 -3.77 19.28 6.05
C LEU A 192 -4.28 20.57 5.35
N PRO A 193 -4.59 20.52 4.05
CA PRO A 193 -5.26 21.60 3.34
C PRO A 193 -6.59 21.93 4.03
N ALA A 194 -6.79 23.16 4.49
CA ALA A 194 -8.03 23.52 5.17
C ALA A 194 -9.21 23.50 4.17
N PRO A 195 -10.42 23.05 4.54
CA PRO A 195 -10.88 22.67 5.89
C PRO A 195 -10.80 21.15 6.18
N LEU A 196 -9.90 20.41 5.53
CA LEU A 196 -9.80 18.96 5.70
C LEU A 196 -9.23 18.59 7.07
N ASP A 197 -9.82 17.57 7.68
CA ASP A 197 -9.43 16.98 8.96
C ASP A 197 -9.02 15.52 8.77
N ALA A 198 -8.08 15.03 9.59
CA ALA A 198 -7.56 13.67 9.48
C ALA A 198 -8.54 12.60 10.00
N ASP A 199 -9.40 12.95 10.96
CA ASP A 199 -10.34 12.03 11.60
C ASP A 199 -11.71 12.00 10.91
N THR A 200 -11.91 12.83 9.89
CA THR A 200 -13.18 12.94 9.16
C THR A 200 -13.11 12.22 7.82
N ALA A 201 -14.13 11.41 7.51
CA ALA A 201 -14.27 10.74 6.22
C ALA A 201 -15.02 11.64 5.23
N TYR A 202 -14.48 11.76 4.02
CA TYR A 202 -15.06 12.55 2.93
C TYR A 202 -15.48 11.66 1.77
N LEU A 203 -16.30 12.20 0.88
CA LEU A 203 -16.76 11.53 -0.33
C LEU A 203 -16.15 12.17 -1.58
N VAL A 204 -15.73 11.34 -2.54
CA VAL A 204 -15.24 11.83 -3.84
C VAL A 204 -16.41 12.32 -4.69
N ALA A 205 -16.46 13.61 -5.00
CA ALA A 205 -17.54 14.21 -5.80
C ALA A 205 -17.38 14.05 -7.30
N SER A 206 -16.16 14.17 -7.78
CA SER A 206 -15.82 13.95 -9.18
C SER A 206 -14.42 13.39 -9.29
N ALA A 207 -14.18 12.60 -10.33
CA ALA A 207 -12.90 12.03 -10.67
C ALA A 207 -12.67 12.24 -12.17
N ALA A 208 -11.81 13.20 -12.54
CA ALA A 208 -11.49 13.50 -13.92
C ALA A 208 -9.99 13.73 -14.09
N ASN A 209 -9.33 12.94 -14.94
CA ASN A 209 -7.90 13.08 -15.28
C ASN A 209 -6.95 13.20 -14.07
N GLY A 210 -7.21 12.47 -12.98
CA GLY A 210 -6.40 12.51 -11.75
C GLY A 210 -6.61 13.74 -10.87
N ALA A 211 -7.53 14.63 -11.24
CA ALA A 211 -8.07 15.68 -10.39
C ALA A 211 -9.40 15.24 -9.78
N TYR A 212 -9.58 15.55 -8.50
CA TYR A 212 -10.71 15.11 -7.71
C TYR A 212 -11.29 16.28 -6.94
N THR A 213 -12.61 16.26 -6.77
CA THR A 213 -13.34 17.19 -5.89
C THR A 213 -13.90 16.42 -4.70
N LEU A 214 -14.11 17.09 -3.57
CA LEU A 214 -14.64 16.47 -2.35
C LEU A 214 -16.01 17.02 -2.02
N MET A 215 -16.81 16.14 -1.42
CA MET A 215 -18.00 16.51 -0.69
C MET A 215 -17.96 15.90 0.71
N ASP A 216 -18.59 16.58 1.65
CA ASP A 216 -18.80 16.08 3.00
C ASP A 216 -19.73 14.85 2.99
N ILE A 217 -19.79 14.12 4.10
CA ILE A 217 -20.68 12.96 4.27
C ILE A 217 -22.15 13.31 4.06
N ASP A 218 -22.53 14.56 4.36
CA ASP A 218 -23.87 15.12 4.13
C ASP A 218 -24.10 15.61 2.69
N GLY A 219 -23.11 15.43 1.79
CA GLY A 219 -23.22 15.78 0.37
C GLY A 219 -22.94 17.23 0.02
N ASN A 220 -22.43 18.03 0.98
CA ASN A 220 -22.07 19.43 0.75
C ASN A 220 -20.70 19.52 0.07
N PRO A 221 -20.53 20.33 -1.00
CA PRO A 221 -19.23 20.46 -1.66
C PRO A 221 -18.21 21.16 -0.74
N ILE A 222 -16.97 20.68 -0.76
CA ILE A 222 -15.87 21.25 0.02
C ILE A 222 -14.95 22.04 -0.90
N ALA A 223 -14.72 23.31 -0.57
CA ALA A 223 -13.72 24.15 -1.19
C ALA A 223 -12.55 24.36 -0.24
N LEU A 224 -11.34 24.17 -0.75
CA LEU A 224 -10.10 24.36 -0.01
C LEU A 224 -9.83 25.86 0.20
N THR A 225 -9.40 26.20 1.40
CA THR A 225 -9.05 27.57 1.80
C THR A 225 -7.54 27.77 2.00
N SER A 226 -6.75 26.70 1.98
CA SER A 226 -5.28 26.73 1.97
C SER A 226 -4.71 25.43 1.41
N ASP A 227 -3.45 25.42 0.96
CA ASP A 227 -2.76 24.20 0.49
C ASP A 227 -2.21 23.33 1.63
N GLY A 228 -2.32 23.79 2.89
CA GLY A 228 -1.65 23.15 4.02
C GLY A 228 -0.12 23.26 3.95
N THR A 229 0.57 22.48 4.77
CA THR A 229 2.04 22.38 4.80
C THR A 229 2.48 20.93 4.93
N GLY A 230 3.73 20.61 4.57
CA GLY A 230 4.23 19.23 4.60
C GLY A 230 3.71 18.40 3.42
N ARG A 231 3.47 17.11 3.64
CA ARG A 231 2.90 16.21 2.64
C ARG A 231 1.57 15.65 3.10
N SER A 232 0.55 15.86 2.28
CA SER A 232 -0.80 15.35 2.51
C SER A 232 -1.04 14.12 1.64
N PHE A 233 -1.81 13.17 2.15
CA PHE A 233 -2.10 11.90 1.50
C PHE A 233 -3.59 11.59 1.56
N ILE A 234 -4.08 10.90 0.53
CA ILE A 234 -5.39 10.27 0.49
C ILE A 234 -5.24 8.78 0.81
N GLY A 235 -6.10 8.26 1.68
CA GLY A 235 -5.88 6.99 2.38
C GLY A 235 -5.00 7.19 3.62
N VAL A 236 -4.96 6.22 4.54
CA VAL A 236 -4.27 6.36 5.84
C VAL A 236 -3.28 5.23 6.05
N VAL A 237 -2.00 5.57 6.23
CA VAL A 237 -0.99 4.62 6.70
C VAL A 237 -1.16 4.45 8.22
N PRO A 238 -1.34 3.23 8.73
CA PRO A 238 -1.58 2.99 10.15
C PRO A 238 -0.51 3.59 11.08
N ASP A 239 -0.94 4.19 12.19
CA ASP A 239 -0.08 4.87 13.15
C ASP A 239 0.97 3.96 13.78
N GLY A 240 0.64 2.67 13.98
CA GLY A 240 1.58 1.68 14.49
C GLY A 240 2.79 1.51 13.56
N ILE A 241 2.56 1.50 12.25
CA ILE A 241 3.64 1.40 11.25
C ILE A 241 4.45 2.69 11.22
N ARG A 242 3.80 3.86 11.25
CA ARG A 242 4.50 5.16 11.28
C ARG A 242 5.37 5.28 12.52
N SER A 243 4.85 4.92 13.68
CA SER A 243 5.59 4.92 14.95
C SER A 243 6.77 3.95 14.93
N TRP A 244 6.60 2.76 14.35
CA TRP A 244 7.69 1.82 14.15
C TRP A 244 8.80 2.41 13.27
N MET A 245 8.44 3.05 12.16
CA MET A 245 9.41 3.69 11.26
C MET A 245 10.19 4.78 11.98
N LEU A 246 9.52 5.63 12.76
CA LEU A 246 10.15 6.67 13.57
C LEU A 246 11.18 6.09 14.56
N LEU A 247 10.80 5.04 15.31
CA LEU A 247 11.71 4.36 16.23
C LEU A 247 12.91 3.72 15.50
N ARG A 248 12.66 3.08 14.35
CA ARG A 248 13.72 2.46 13.54
C ARG A 248 14.68 3.51 12.99
N ILE A 249 14.17 4.64 12.49
CA ILE A 249 15.00 5.75 12.02
C ILE A 249 15.83 6.33 13.16
N GLY A 250 15.26 6.51 14.35
CA GLY A 250 16.01 6.92 15.54
C GLY A 250 17.18 5.98 15.84
N SER A 251 16.94 4.67 15.84
CA SER A 251 17.99 3.67 16.06
C SER A 251 19.10 3.74 15.01
N LEU A 252 18.76 3.90 13.72
CA LEU A 252 19.74 3.96 12.61
C LEU A 252 20.47 5.32 12.55
N TYR A 253 19.85 6.38 13.05
CA TYR A 253 20.46 7.70 13.06
C TYR A 253 21.57 7.80 14.12
N GLU A 254 21.29 7.28 15.32
CA GLU A 254 22.23 7.24 16.46
C GLU A 254 23.35 6.20 16.25
N ASN A 255 23.02 5.02 15.74
CA ASN A 255 23.99 3.93 15.56
C ASN A 255 24.46 3.87 14.09
N ARG A 256 25.71 4.26 13.86
CA ARG A 256 26.35 4.20 12.53
C ARG A 256 27.05 2.87 12.23
N GLU A 257 27.11 1.99 13.23
CA GLU A 257 27.73 0.67 13.16
C GLU A 257 26.70 -0.40 13.54
N GLU A 258 26.78 -1.57 12.90
CA GLU A 258 25.89 -2.70 13.18
C GLU A 258 26.17 -3.34 14.55
N VAL A 259 27.41 -3.25 15.03
CA VAL A 259 27.85 -3.83 16.31
C VAL A 259 28.72 -2.81 17.05
N ALA A 260 28.22 -2.29 18.16
CA ALA A 260 29.00 -1.46 19.07
C ALA A 260 29.83 -2.36 20.02
N VAL A 261 31.14 -2.47 19.79
CA VAL A 261 32.04 -3.21 20.69
C VAL A 261 32.51 -2.29 21.82
N GLY A 262 31.87 -2.37 22.99
CA GLY A 262 32.27 -1.62 24.18
C GLY A 262 32.16 -2.47 25.45
N GLN A 263 33.17 -2.42 26.34
CA GLN A 263 33.26 -3.22 27.57
C GLN A 263 32.12 -2.98 28.60
N ARG A 264 31.22 -2.01 28.38
CA ARG A 264 30.10 -1.65 29.28
C ARG A 264 28.82 -1.20 28.55
N ILE A 265 28.65 -1.53 27.28
CA ILE A 265 27.41 -1.20 26.54
C ILE A 265 26.47 -2.42 26.65
N VAL A 266 25.38 -2.28 27.41
CA VAL A 266 24.28 -3.26 27.38
C VAL A 266 23.34 -2.81 26.27
N VAL A 267 23.39 -3.48 25.12
CA VAL A 267 22.35 -3.34 24.10
C VAL A 267 21.13 -4.12 24.61
N LEU A 268 20.16 -3.41 25.18
CA LEU A 268 18.85 -3.98 25.49
C LEU A 268 18.04 -3.95 24.21
N GLU A 269 17.89 -5.10 23.56
CA GLU A 269 16.88 -5.27 22.53
C GLU A 269 15.52 -4.95 23.15
N LEU A 270 14.75 -4.12 22.45
CA LEU A 270 13.38 -3.77 22.84
C LEU A 270 12.43 -4.63 21.98
N PRO A 271 12.12 -5.88 22.40
CA PRO A 271 11.35 -6.81 21.57
C PRO A 271 9.94 -6.30 21.24
N PHE A 272 9.41 -5.36 22.03
CA PHE A 272 8.10 -4.75 21.78
C PHE A 272 8.06 -3.91 20.50
N VAL A 273 9.21 -3.42 20.01
CA VAL A 273 9.25 -2.56 18.82
C VAL A 273 8.80 -3.35 17.61
N ASP A 274 9.38 -4.53 17.36
CA ASP A 274 8.92 -5.38 16.26
C ASP A 274 7.47 -5.87 16.46
N GLY A 275 7.02 -6.01 17.71
CA GLY A 275 5.63 -6.31 18.04
C GLY A 275 4.60 -5.27 17.57
N LEU A 276 5.01 -4.03 17.29
CA LEU A 276 4.14 -3.03 16.65
C LEU A 276 3.73 -3.43 15.23
N LEU A 277 4.53 -4.26 14.56
CA LEU A 277 4.25 -4.75 13.22
C LEU A 277 3.40 -6.03 13.24
N ASP A 278 3.32 -6.76 14.35
CA ASP A 278 2.61 -8.05 14.45
C ASP A 278 1.17 -8.02 13.91
N PRO A 279 0.34 -6.99 14.17
CA PRO A 279 -1.02 -6.92 13.61
C PRO A 279 -1.06 -6.76 12.08
N TYR A 280 0.06 -6.34 11.49
CA TYR A 280 0.20 -5.99 10.08
C TYR A 280 1.01 -7.03 9.30
N ILE A 281 1.60 -8.02 9.97
CA ILE A 281 2.26 -9.12 9.27
C ILE A 281 1.18 -9.91 8.55
N ALA A 282 1.33 -10.06 7.22
CA ALA A 282 0.44 -10.89 6.43
C ALA A 282 0.39 -12.31 7.04
N SER A 283 -0.77 -12.69 7.57
CA SER A 283 -0.90 -13.96 8.27
C SER A 283 -0.84 -15.07 7.24
N THR A 284 0.24 -15.84 7.29
CA THR A 284 0.36 -17.06 6.49
C THR A 284 -0.39 -18.16 7.25
N TYR A 285 -1.70 -18.27 7.01
CA TYR A 285 -2.55 -19.32 7.58
C TYR A 285 -2.34 -20.67 6.87
#